data_AF-A0A497ELA1-F1
#
_entry.id   AF-A0A497ELA1-F1
#
_cell.length_a   1.000
_cell.length_b   1.000
_cell.length_c   1.000
_cell.angle_alpha   90.00
_cell.angle_beta   90.00
_cell.angle_gamma   90.00
#
_symmetry.space_group_name_H-M   'P 1'
#
loop_
_entity.id
_entity.type
_entity.pdbx_description
1 polymer ?
#
loop_
_entity_poly.entity_id
_entity_poly.type
_entity_poly.pdbx_seq_one_letter_code
_entity_poly.pdbx_strand_id
1 'polypeptide(L)'
;MNINMICEELNLRCYSPFWRKNQEMHLIDLIDFGFEIVITGIYTHGLDRDLLGKKITKKIAYDIIRRARKMGFNPAFEGGEAETFVTDAPLFKRKIEIVRGRIVELNTYAWRYVIEDARLVEKI
;
A
#
# COMPACT_ATOMS: atom_id res chain seq x y z
N MET A 1 -19.90 -10.15 -6.19
CA MET A 1 -18.68 -9.37 -6.49
C MET A 1 -18.97 -8.52 -7.72
N ASN A 2 -19.08 -7.20 -7.57
CA ASN A 2 -19.60 -6.31 -8.61
C ASN A 2 -18.78 -6.36 -9.92
N ILE A 3 -17.47 -6.55 -9.83
CA ILE A 3 -16.58 -6.62 -11.00
C ILE A 3 -16.86 -7.86 -11.87
N ASN A 4 -17.07 -9.04 -11.28
CA ASN A 4 -17.35 -10.26 -12.05
C ASN A 4 -18.64 -10.15 -12.85
N MET A 5 -19.69 -9.56 -12.25
CA MET A 5 -20.98 -9.38 -12.91
C MET A 5 -20.85 -8.43 -14.11
N ILE A 6 -20.12 -7.32 -13.94
CA ILE A 6 -19.85 -6.38 -15.05
C ILE A 6 -19.04 -7.04 -16.17
N CYS A 7 -18.02 -7.83 -15.84
CA CYS A 7 -17.24 -8.55 -16.84
C CYS A 7 -18.11 -9.55 -17.62
N GLU A 8 -18.98 -10.28 -16.93
CA GLU A 8 -19.91 -11.23 -17.55
C GLU A 8 -20.89 -10.52 -18.50
N GLU A 9 -21.51 -9.42 -18.06
CA GLU A 9 -22.41 -8.59 -18.88
C GLU A 9 -21.73 -8.06 -20.16
N LEU A 10 -20.43 -7.76 -20.09
CA LEU A 10 -19.64 -7.25 -21.21
C LEU A 10 -18.92 -8.33 -22.04
N ASN A 11 -19.13 -9.61 -21.74
CA ASN A 11 -18.41 -10.74 -22.35
C ASN A 11 -16.87 -10.59 -22.25
N LEU A 12 -16.39 -10.11 -21.09
CA LEU A 12 -14.99 -9.94 -20.76
C LEU A 12 -14.52 -11.00 -19.77
N ARG A 13 -13.25 -11.38 -19.87
CA ARG A 13 -12.61 -12.27 -18.90
C ARG A 13 -12.05 -11.48 -17.72
N CYS A 14 -12.49 -11.83 -16.51
CA CYS A 14 -11.94 -11.26 -15.28
C CYS A 14 -10.68 -12.01 -14.83
N TYR A 15 -9.59 -11.29 -14.60
CA TYR A 15 -8.33 -11.83 -14.05
C TYR A 15 -8.09 -11.23 -12.66
N SER A 16 -8.07 -12.07 -11.63
CA SER A 16 -7.80 -11.68 -10.24
C SER A 16 -6.49 -12.32 -9.75
N PRO A 17 -5.31 -11.78 -10.12
CA PRO A 17 -4.02 -12.44 -9.91
C PRO A 17 -3.66 -12.66 -8.43
N PHE A 18 -4.24 -11.85 -7.52
CA PHE A 18 -4.01 -11.95 -6.08
C PHE A 18 -5.09 -12.73 -5.32
N TRP A 19 -6.09 -13.30 -6.01
CA TRP A 19 -7.15 -14.07 -5.35
C TRP A 19 -6.57 -15.27 -4.58
N ARG A 20 -6.98 -15.41 -3.31
CA ARG A 20 -6.54 -16.49 -2.39
C ARG A 20 -5.03 -16.56 -2.16
N LYS A 21 -4.27 -15.51 -2.48
CA LYS A 21 -2.86 -15.42 -2.10
C LYS A 21 -2.72 -15.18 -0.60
N ASN A 22 -1.55 -15.52 -0.06
CA ASN A 22 -1.25 -15.29 1.35
C ASN A 22 -1.10 -13.78 1.60
N GLN A 23 -2.06 -13.20 2.32
CA GLN A 23 -2.10 -11.77 2.63
C GLN A 23 -0.94 -11.35 3.55
N GLU A 24 -0.44 -12.22 4.42
CA GLU A 24 0.71 -11.88 5.27
C GLU A 24 1.98 -11.66 4.45
N MET A 25 2.14 -12.39 3.34
CA MET A 25 3.33 -12.26 2.50
C MET A 25 3.20 -11.18 1.44
N HIS A 26 2.00 -10.63 1.22
CA HIS A 26 1.73 -9.76 0.08
C HIS A 26 2.68 -8.55 -0.02
N LEU A 27 2.87 -7.81 1.07
CA LEU A 27 3.79 -6.67 1.09
C LEU A 27 5.25 -7.09 0.86
N ILE A 28 5.64 -8.27 1.36
CA ILE A 28 6.99 -8.80 1.18
C ILE A 28 7.21 -9.19 -0.29
N ASP A 29 6.25 -9.90 -0.88
CA ASP A 29 6.28 -10.31 -2.28
C ASP A 29 6.38 -9.09 -3.19
N LEU A 30 5.62 -8.01 -2.94
CA LEU A 30 5.70 -6.78 -3.71
C LEU A 30 7.10 -6.15 -3.62
N ILE A 31 7.72 -6.11 -2.44
CA ILE A 31 9.09 -5.61 -2.28
C ILE A 31 10.08 -6.49 -3.05
N ASP A 32 9.90 -7.82 -3.01
CA ASP A 32 10.73 -8.77 -3.75
C ASP A 32 10.55 -8.68 -5.27
N PHE A 33 9.37 -8.29 -5.72
CA PHE A 33 9.10 -7.96 -7.13
C PHE A 33 9.64 -6.58 -7.53
N GLY A 34 10.30 -5.84 -6.64
CA GLY A 34 10.93 -4.55 -6.95
C GLY A 34 9.98 -3.37 -6.88
N PHE A 35 8.88 -3.46 -6.12
CA PHE A 35 8.02 -2.30 -5.86
C PHE A 35 8.59 -1.45 -4.74
N GLU A 36 8.58 -0.14 -4.96
CA GLU A 36 8.77 0.87 -3.93
C GLU A 36 7.42 1.46 -3.54
N ILE A 37 7.02 1.26 -2.29
CA ILE A 37 5.67 1.57 -1.80
C ILE A 37 5.80 2.49 -0.60
N VAL A 38 5.01 3.56 -0.56
CA VAL A 38 4.90 4.48 0.57
C VAL A 38 3.52 4.37 1.19
N ILE A 39 3.43 4.40 2.53
CA ILE A 39 2.12 4.47 3.22
C ILE A 39 1.61 5.91 3.19
N THR A 40 0.42 6.11 2.62
CA THR A 40 -0.24 7.41 2.47
C THR A 40 -1.49 7.58 3.33
N GLY A 41 -2.01 6.50 3.91
CA GLY A 41 -3.11 6.56 4.86
C GLY A 41 -2.99 5.47 5.90
N ILE A 42 -3.43 5.76 7.12
CA ILE A 42 -3.59 4.79 8.21
C ILE A 42 -4.94 5.06 8.82
N TYR A 43 -5.73 4.02 9.05
CA TYR A 43 -7.09 4.08 9.58
C TYR A 43 -7.36 2.96 10.60
N THR A 44 -6.31 2.51 11.28
CA THR A 44 -6.38 1.41 12.24
C THR A 44 -5.54 1.73 13.48
N HIS A 45 -6.01 1.25 14.65
CA HIS A 45 -5.28 1.36 15.92
C HIS A 45 -3.94 0.60 15.89
N GLY A 46 -3.76 -0.39 15.00
CA GLY A 46 -2.58 -1.25 15.00
C GLY A 46 -1.31 -0.64 14.40
N LEU A 47 -1.38 0.52 13.75
CA LEU A 47 -0.29 1.15 13.02
C LEU A 47 -0.01 2.56 13.54
N ASP A 48 1.27 2.94 13.57
CA ASP A 48 1.69 4.24 14.08
C ASP A 48 1.80 5.26 12.96
N ARG A 49 1.40 6.52 13.24
CA ARG A 49 1.49 7.64 12.30
C ARG A 49 2.89 7.84 11.70
N ASP A 50 3.93 7.40 12.40
CA ASP A 50 5.33 7.52 11.97
C ASP A 50 5.66 6.69 10.72
N LEU A 51 4.76 5.79 10.29
CA LEU A 51 4.90 5.06 9.03
C LEU A 51 4.48 5.90 7.81
N LEU A 52 3.71 6.98 8.00
CA LEU A 52 3.25 7.83 6.92
C LEU A 52 4.41 8.51 6.18
N GLY A 53 4.35 8.50 4.85
CA GLY A 53 5.39 9.06 3.98
C GLY A 53 6.68 8.23 3.92
N LYS A 54 6.78 7.12 4.66
CA LYS A 54 7.95 6.22 4.61
C LYS A 54 7.76 5.11 3.60
N LYS A 55 8.86 4.75 2.92
CA LYS A 55 8.95 3.56 2.08
C LYS A 55 8.83 2.30 2.94
N ILE A 56 7.98 1.37 2.54
CA ILE A 56 7.84 0.06 3.16
C ILE A 56 9.07 -0.77 2.81
N THR A 57 9.92 -1.01 3.80
CA THR A 57 11.03 -1.97 3.71
C THR A 57 10.56 -3.34 4.19
N LYS A 58 11.31 -4.42 3.90
CA LYS A 58 11.01 -5.75 4.46
C LYS A 58 10.89 -5.74 5.98
N LYS A 59 11.76 -4.98 6.66
CA LYS A 59 11.70 -4.81 8.13
C LYS A 59 10.37 -4.20 8.58
N ILE A 60 9.90 -3.17 7.88
CA ILE A 60 8.59 -2.54 8.16
C ILE A 60 7.45 -3.51 7.84
N ALA A 61 7.52 -4.25 6.73
CA ALA A 61 6.51 -5.26 6.38
C ALA A 61 6.39 -6.35 7.45
N TYR A 62 7.50 -6.91 7.94
CA TYR A 62 7.49 -7.88 9.04
C TYR A 62 6.93 -7.29 10.34
N ASP A 63 7.21 -6.02 10.64
CA ASP A 63 6.62 -5.34 11.79
C ASP A 63 5.09 -5.19 11.66
N ILE A 64 4.61 -4.83 10.46
CA ILE A 64 3.17 -4.76 10.15
C ILE A 64 2.52 -6.13 10.36
N ILE A 65 3.10 -7.23 9.85
CA ILE A 65 2.57 -8.59 10.06
C ILE A 65 2.50 -8.92 11.55
N ARG A 66 3.57 -8.63 12.31
CA ARG A 66 3.60 -8.86 13.75
C ARG A 66 2.50 -8.08 14.48
N ARG A 67 2.30 -6.80 14.14
CA ARG A 67 1.26 -5.94 14.71
C ARG A 67 -0.13 -6.41 14.31
N ALA A 68 -0.32 -6.81 13.06
CA ALA A 68 -1.57 -7.37 12.54
C ALA A 68 -2.00 -8.60 13.36
N ARG A 69 -1.09 -9.55 13.59
CA ARG A 69 -1.36 -10.73 14.43
C ARG A 69 -1.75 -10.37 15.87
N LYS A 70 -1.15 -9.30 16.43
CA LYS A 70 -1.42 -8.86 17.80
C LYS A 70 -2.74 -8.08 17.91
N MET A 71 -3.06 -7.26 16.90
CA MET A 71 -4.12 -6.24 16.96
C MET A 71 -5.34 -6.60 16.11
N GLY A 72 -5.28 -7.68 15.31
CA GLY A 72 -6.41 -8.25 14.58
C GLY A 72 -6.76 -7.58 13.24
N PHE A 73 -5.88 -6.73 12.70
CA PHE A 73 -6.10 -6.04 11.42
C PHE A 73 -5.47 -6.81 10.24
N ASN A 74 -5.90 -6.57 8.99
CA ASN A 74 -5.36 -7.27 7.83
C ASN A 74 -3.97 -6.72 7.43
N PRO A 75 -2.89 -7.54 7.40
CA PRO A 75 -1.55 -7.05 7.05
C PRO A 75 -1.37 -6.65 5.58
N ALA A 76 -2.30 -7.04 4.70
CA ALA A 76 -2.38 -6.59 3.31
C ALA A 76 -3.27 -5.35 3.13
N PHE A 77 -3.85 -4.82 4.21
CA PHE A 77 -4.71 -3.62 4.23
C PHE A 77 -6.03 -3.73 3.44
N GLU A 78 -6.47 -4.94 3.15
CA GLU A 78 -7.69 -5.23 2.37
C GLU A 78 -8.98 -4.67 3.00
N GLY A 79 -9.00 -4.48 4.32
CA GLY A 79 -10.14 -3.91 5.05
C GLY A 79 -10.15 -2.38 5.07
N GLY A 80 -9.19 -1.72 4.41
CA GLY A 80 -9.01 -0.28 4.44
C GLY A 80 -8.19 0.20 5.64
N GLU A 81 -7.39 -0.67 6.26
CA GLU A 81 -6.53 -0.33 7.40
C GLU A 81 -5.47 0.73 7.08
N ALA A 82 -4.98 0.73 5.84
CA ALA A 82 -4.02 1.67 5.34
C ALA A 82 -4.16 1.84 3.82
N GLU A 83 -3.70 2.98 3.32
CA GLU A 83 -3.57 3.26 1.90
C GLU A 83 -2.11 3.43 1.53
N THR A 84 -1.76 3.08 0.30
CA THR A 84 -0.38 3.13 -0.18
C THR A 84 -0.27 3.82 -1.53
N PHE A 85 0.94 4.27 -1.84
CA PHE A 85 1.30 4.88 -3.11
C PHE A 85 2.59 4.25 -3.63
N VAL A 86 2.57 3.76 -4.87
CA VAL A 86 3.74 3.14 -5.51
C VAL A 86 4.61 4.23 -6.13
N THR A 87 5.81 4.43 -5.59
CA THR A 87 6.77 5.43 -6.08
C THR A 87 7.68 4.89 -7.19
N ASP A 88 7.89 3.58 -7.24
CA ASP A 88 8.59 2.90 -8.33
C ASP A 88 8.14 1.43 -8.42
N ALA A 89 8.24 0.86 -9.62
CA ALA A 89 7.96 -0.54 -9.91
C ALA A 89 8.74 -0.97 -11.16
N PRO A 90 8.94 -2.27 -11.42
CA PRO A 90 9.72 -2.74 -12.58
C PRO A 90 9.29 -2.13 -13.92
N LEU A 91 7.99 -1.93 -14.12
CA LEU A 91 7.43 -1.40 -15.36
C LEU A 91 7.48 0.13 -15.47
N PHE A 92 7.89 0.84 -14.41
CA PHE A 92 8.06 2.29 -14.47
C PHE A 92 9.33 2.63 -15.24
N LYS A 93 9.22 3.59 -16.18
CA LYS A 93 10.37 4.15 -16.93
C LYS A 93 11.21 5.11 -16.08
N ARG A 94 10.56 5.81 -15.14
CA ARG A 94 11.15 6.79 -14.21
C ARG A 94 10.47 6.60 -12.86
N LYS A 95 11.19 6.83 -11.77
CA LYS A 95 10.60 6.78 -10.42
C LYS A 95 10.00 8.13 -10.03
N ILE A 96 9.05 8.09 -9.11
CA ILE A 96 8.41 9.27 -8.53
C ILE A 96 9.13 9.61 -7.23
N GLU A 97 9.81 10.75 -7.20
CA GLU A 97 10.37 11.32 -5.97
C GLU A 97 9.35 12.27 -5.34
N ILE A 98 8.95 11.99 -4.10
CA ILE A 98 8.11 12.89 -3.31
C ILE A 98 9.01 14.00 -2.75
N VAL A 99 8.77 15.23 -3.19
CA VAL A 99 9.57 16.41 -2.78
C VAL A 99 9.03 17.02 -1.50
N ARG A 100 7.69 17.09 -1.39
CA ARG A 100 7.02 17.65 -0.22
C ARG A 100 5.70 16.95 0.03
N GLY A 101 5.43 16.69 1.30
CA GLY A 101 4.12 16.27 1.77
C GLY A 101 3.91 16.63 3.23
N ARG A 102 2.66 16.52 3.68
CA ARG A 102 2.26 16.83 5.05
C ARG A 102 1.38 15.74 5.62
N ILE A 103 1.44 15.54 6.93
CA ILE A 103 0.53 14.65 7.64
C ILE A 103 -0.71 15.44 8.06
N VAL A 104 -1.88 14.87 7.80
CA VAL A 104 -3.19 15.36 8.24
C VAL A 104 -3.76 14.33 9.21
N GLU A 105 -4.04 14.76 10.43
CA GLU A 105 -4.74 13.97 11.43
C GLU A 105 -6.25 14.10 11.21
N LEU A 106 -6.94 12.97 11.10
CA LEU A 106 -8.39 12.90 10.93
C LEU A 106 -9.07 12.58 12.26
N ASN A 107 -8.51 11.62 13.00
CA ASN A 107 -8.89 11.28 14.38
C ASN A 107 -7.78 10.45 15.04
N THR A 108 -8.03 9.97 16.26
CA THR A 108 -7.07 9.24 17.12
C THR A 108 -6.36 8.06 16.45
N TYR A 109 -6.98 7.40 15.47
CA TYR A 109 -6.40 6.23 14.78
C TYR A 109 -6.43 6.39 13.26
N ALA A 110 -6.60 7.62 12.77
CA ALA A 110 -6.72 7.92 11.36
C ALA A 110 -5.88 9.13 10.96
N TRP A 111 -4.94 8.91 10.05
CA TRP A 111 -4.06 9.93 9.50
C TRP A 111 -3.85 9.73 8.01
N ARG A 112 -3.55 10.81 7.29
CA ARG A 112 -3.18 10.81 5.88
C ARG A 112 -1.88 11.54 5.66
N TYR A 113 -1.07 11.04 4.74
CA TYR A 113 0.05 11.76 4.17
C TYR A 113 -0.37 12.32 2.81
N VAL A 114 -0.53 13.64 2.75
CA VAL A 114 -0.87 14.36 1.54
C VAL A 114 0.42 14.72 0.82
N ILE A 115 0.66 14.09 -0.34
CA ILE A 115 1.73 14.46 -1.25
C ILE A 115 1.33 15.78 -1.91
N GLU A 116 2.12 16.83 -1.69
CA GLU A 116 1.87 18.17 -2.23
C GLU A 116 2.69 18.46 -3.47
N ASP A 117 3.88 17.88 -3.55
CA ASP A 117 4.82 18.06 -4.64
C ASP A 117 5.63 16.78 -4.88
N ALA A 118 5.77 16.41 -6.14
CA ALA A 118 6.49 15.23 -6.59
C ALA A 118 7.02 15.44 -8.01
N ARG A 119 8.13 14.76 -8.33
CA ARG A 119 8.75 14.85 -9.65
C ARG A 119 9.21 13.48 -10.14
N LEU A 120 9.34 13.35 -11.46
CA LEU A 120 9.92 12.17 -12.09
C LEU A 120 11.44 12.28 -12.12
N VAL A 121 12.12 11.24 -11.68
CA VAL A 121 13.59 11.13 -11.72
C VAL A 121 14.01 9.79 -12.35
N GLU A 122 15.24 9.73 -12.85
CA GLU A 122 15.78 8.50 -13.45
C GLU A 122 15.87 7.36 -12.42
N LYS A 123 15.74 6.14 -12.92
CA LYS A 123 15.99 4.92 -12.15
C LYS A 123 17.50 4.66 -12.10
N ILE A 124 17.98 4.20 -10.95
CA ILE A 124 19.39 3.82 -10.75
C ILE A 124 19.51 2.32 -11.03
#